data_AF-A0A4P6JN29-F1
#
_entry.id   AF-A0A4P6JN29-F1
#
_cell.length_a   1.000
_cell.length_b   1.000
_cell.length_c   1.000
_cell.angle_alpha   90.00
_cell.angle_beta   90.00
_cell.angle_gamma   90.00
#
_symmetry.space_group_name_H-M   'P 1'
#
loop_
_entity.id
_entity.type
_entity.pdbx_description
1 polymer ?
#
loop_
_entity_poly.entity_id
_entity_poly.type
_entity_poly.pdbx_seq_one_letter_code
_entity_poly.pdbx_strand_id
1 'polypeptide(L)'
;MAVTKTIVNRSSQQLRVTFLVRNGDDPNTPSDRKVSVDIPAGEMQEHIRYSDERNPYLNGVIIQLQDATSSIQQALYVLQRGKAGTMDYKLNTNTIFEISYSENENSFAMEAHN
;
A
#
# COMPACT_ATOMS: atom_id res chain seq x y z
N MET A 1 -10.47 9.02 14.95
CA MET A 1 -11.11 7.95 14.16
C MET A 1 -10.00 7.24 13.46
N ALA A 2 -9.95 5.91 13.58
CA ALA A 2 -8.88 5.14 12.97
C ALA A 2 -9.04 5.09 11.45
N VAL A 3 -7.98 5.37 10.70
CA VAL A 3 -8.04 5.29 9.23
C VAL A 3 -7.65 3.87 8.81
N THR A 4 -8.59 3.20 8.12
CA THR A 4 -8.46 1.81 7.68
C THR A 4 -8.38 1.76 6.16
N LYS A 5 -7.53 0.89 5.62
CA LYS A 5 -7.55 0.50 4.21
C LYS A 5 -7.98 -0.96 4.10
N THR A 6 -8.67 -1.30 3.03
CA THR A 6 -8.92 -2.67 2.59
C THR A 6 -7.93 -2.98 1.48
N ILE A 7 -7.24 -4.10 1.57
CA ILE A 7 -6.33 -4.56 0.52
C ILE A 7 -6.81 -5.90 0.01
N VAL A 8 -6.97 -6.02 -1.30
CA VAL A 8 -7.39 -7.23 -2.00
C VAL A 8 -6.22 -7.76 -2.80
N ASN A 9 -5.84 -9.02 -2.55
CA ASN A 9 -4.81 -9.71 -3.30
C ASN A 9 -5.44 -10.49 -4.46
N ARG A 10 -5.39 -9.94 -5.66
CA ARG A 10 -5.85 -10.58 -6.91
C ARG A 10 -4.82 -11.54 -7.52
N SER A 11 -3.70 -11.78 -6.85
CA SER A 11 -2.65 -12.68 -7.33
C SER A 11 -2.78 -14.10 -6.78
N SER A 12 -2.14 -15.06 -7.46
CA SER A 12 -2.03 -16.45 -7.01
C SER A 12 -0.94 -16.67 -5.96
N GLN A 13 -0.23 -15.62 -5.56
CA GLN A 13 0.85 -15.66 -4.59
C GLN A 13 0.47 -14.87 -3.34
N GLN A 14 1.04 -15.24 -2.20
CA GLN A 14 0.86 -14.46 -0.98
C GLN A 14 1.62 -13.13 -1.10
N LEU A 15 1.01 -12.06 -0.62
CA LEU A 15 1.61 -10.72 -0.63
C LEU A 15 1.84 -10.22 0.80
N ARG A 16 2.94 -9.49 0.98
CA ARG A 16 3.12 -8.58 2.11
C ARG A 16 3.00 -7.16 1.61
N VAL A 17 2.08 -6.39 2.20
CA VAL A 17 1.91 -4.98 1.89
C VAL A 17 2.27 -4.14 3.11
N THR A 18 3.16 -3.19 2.92
CA THR A 18 3.64 -2.29 3.97
C THR A 18 3.35 -0.85 3.59
N PHE A 19 2.51 -0.19 4.37
CA PHE A 19 2.27 1.24 4.26
C PHE A 19 3.29 2.03 5.07
N LEU A 20 3.86 3.05 4.43
CA LEU A 20 4.73 4.03 5.05
C LEU A 20 3.88 5.19 5.53
N VAL A 21 3.73 5.31 6.84
CA VAL A 21 2.90 6.34 7.48
C VAL A 21 3.80 7.52 7.83
N ARG A 22 3.26 8.73 7.68
CA ARG A 22 3.86 9.97 8.14
C ARG A 22 2.85 10.81 8.88
N ASN A 23 3.36 11.60 9.81
CA ASN A 23 2.61 12.61 10.52
C ASN A 23 2.74 13.97 9.83
N GLY A 24 1.62 14.69 9.77
CA GLY A 24 1.56 15.96 9.04
C GLY A 24 1.45 15.73 7.53
N ASP A 25 1.40 16.83 6.78
CA ASP A 25 0.90 16.86 5.42
C ASP A 25 2.05 17.08 4.38
N ASP A 26 3.28 17.30 4.83
CA ASP A 26 4.50 17.37 4.00
C ASP A 26 5.06 15.95 3.67
N PRO A 27 5.17 15.57 2.38
CA PRO A 27 5.72 14.28 1.96
C PRO A 27 7.24 14.17 2.08
N ASN A 28 7.97 15.29 2.26
CA ASN A 28 9.41 15.26 2.52
C ASN A 28 9.73 14.88 3.97
N THR A 29 8.73 14.92 4.85
CA THR A 29 8.88 14.45 6.22
C THR A 29 9.08 12.93 6.19
N PRO A 30 10.12 12.40 6.89
CA PRO A 30 10.35 10.97 6.95
C PRO A 30 9.11 10.21 7.45
N SER A 31 8.89 9.01 6.91
CA SER A 31 7.89 8.11 7.47
C SER A 31 8.32 7.65 8.86
N ASP A 32 7.52 7.99 9.85
CA ASP A 32 7.76 7.71 11.26
C ASP A 32 7.29 6.30 11.67
N ARG A 33 6.37 5.72 10.90
CA ARG A 33 5.86 4.36 11.14
C ARG A 33 5.68 3.56 9.86
N LYS A 34 5.87 2.25 9.97
CA LYS A 34 5.49 1.28 8.95
C LYS A 34 4.39 0.38 9.50
N VAL A 35 3.37 0.10 8.69
CA VAL A 35 2.29 -0.83 9.06
C VAL A 35 2.20 -1.86 7.95
N SER A 36 2.31 -3.13 8.31
CA SER A 36 2.37 -4.24 7.36
C SER A 36 1.22 -5.21 7.57
N VAL A 37 0.76 -5.82 6.49
CA VAL A 37 -0.21 -6.92 6.51
C VAL A 37 0.22 -7.98 5.50
N ASP A 38 0.08 -9.24 5.88
CA ASP A 38 0.24 -10.39 5.01
C ASP A 38 -1.14 -10.80 4.49
N ILE A 39 -1.27 -10.93 3.18
CA ILE A 39 -2.55 -11.19 2.49
C ILE A 39 -2.39 -12.50 1.72
N PRO A 40 -3.14 -13.55 2.08
CA PRO A 40 -3.08 -14.84 1.37
C PRO A 40 -3.39 -14.69 -0.13
N ALA A 41 -2.96 -15.67 -0.91
CA ALA A 41 -3.28 -15.76 -2.32
C ALA A 41 -4.78 -15.98 -2.58
N GLY A 42 -5.22 -15.73 -3.82
CA GLY A 42 -6.51 -16.21 -4.32
C GLY A 42 -7.69 -15.29 -4.00
N GLU A 43 -7.55 -14.00 -4.28
CA GLU A 43 -8.61 -12.98 -4.13
C GLU A 43 -9.02 -12.72 -2.67
N MET A 44 -8.11 -12.97 -1.74
CA MET A 44 -8.33 -12.69 -0.33
C MET A 44 -8.16 -11.20 -0.03
N GLN A 45 -8.88 -10.72 0.98
CA GLN A 45 -8.81 -9.34 1.44
C GLN A 45 -8.42 -9.25 2.91
N GLU A 46 -7.70 -8.19 3.26
CA GLU A 46 -7.35 -7.87 4.62
C GLU A 46 -7.59 -6.37 4.91
N HIS A 47 -7.87 -6.07 6.18
CA HIS A 47 -8.06 -4.70 6.64
C HIS A 47 -6.85 -4.26 7.46
N ILE A 48 -6.25 -3.14 7.07
CA ILE A 48 -5.12 -2.55 7.77
C ILE A 48 -5.50 -1.21 8.38
N ARG A 49 -5.50 -1.18 9.72
CA ARG A 49 -5.62 0.06 10.49
C ARG A 49 -4.23 0.69 10.57
N TYR A 50 -4.04 1.82 9.89
CA TYR A 50 -2.70 2.40 9.78
C TYR A 50 -2.46 3.63 10.65
N SER A 51 -3.49 4.24 11.24
CA SER A 51 -3.30 5.27 12.28
C SER A 51 -4.58 5.61 13.04
N ASP A 52 -4.39 6.10 14.27
CA ASP A 52 -5.41 6.68 15.16
C ASP A 52 -5.27 8.19 15.34
N GLU A 53 -4.23 8.75 14.73
CA GLU A 53 -3.87 10.15 14.87
C GLU A 53 -4.81 11.07 14.09
N ARG A 54 -4.74 12.37 14.40
CA ARG A 54 -5.68 13.37 13.86
C ARG A 54 -5.44 13.66 12.37
N ASN A 55 -4.21 13.51 11.87
CA ASN A 55 -3.82 13.82 10.48
C ASN A 55 -2.79 12.81 9.91
N PRO A 56 -3.12 11.52 9.77
CA PRO A 56 -2.18 10.53 9.27
C PRO A 56 -2.20 10.48 7.75
N TYR A 57 -1.03 10.61 7.13
CA TYR A 57 -0.87 10.46 5.69
C TYR A 57 -0.01 9.25 5.36
N LEU A 58 -0.29 8.64 4.22
CA LEU A 58 0.58 7.63 3.62
C LEU A 58 1.60 8.34 2.73
N ASN A 59 2.87 8.03 2.97
CA ASN A 59 4.00 8.50 2.17
C ASN A 59 4.51 7.47 1.17
N GLY A 60 3.93 6.27 1.19
CA GLY A 60 4.28 5.23 0.24
C GLY A 60 3.68 3.89 0.62
N VAL A 61 3.86 2.94 -0.29
CA VAL A 61 3.50 1.54 -0.13
C VAL A 61 4.62 0.68 -0.69
N ILE A 62 4.95 -0.40 0.03
CA ILE A 62 5.88 -1.43 -0.40
C ILE A 62 5.07 -2.72 -0.53
N ILE A 63 5.13 -3.34 -1.70
CA ILE A 63 4.45 -4.60 -2.01
C ILE A 63 5.56 -5.62 -2.23
N GLN A 64 5.45 -6.79 -1.60
CA GLN A 64 6.45 -7.84 -1.69
C GLN A 64 5.76 -9.20 -1.83
N LEU A 65 6.34 -10.08 -2.65
CA LEU A 65 5.95 -11.49 -2.66
C LEU A 65 6.41 -12.17 -1.36
N GLN A 66 5.48 -12.88 -0.74
CA GLN A 66 5.77 -13.83 0.33
C GLN A 66 5.94 -15.20 -0.30
N ASP A 67 7.14 -15.45 -0.84
CA ASP A 67 7.59 -16.80 -1.17
C ASP A 67 8.99 -17.03 -0.59
N ALA A 68 9.34 -18.30 -0.32
CA ALA A 68 10.58 -18.67 0.36
C ALA A 68 11.85 -18.49 -0.50
N THR A 69 11.70 -18.11 -1.77
CA THR A 69 12.72 -18.20 -2.83
C THR A 69 12.91 -16.90 -3.64
N SER A 70 11.98 -15.95 -3.60
CA SER A 70 11.98 -14.76 -4.45
C SER A 70 11.95 -13.48 -3.63
N SER A 71 12.87 -12.56 -3.93
CA SER A 71 12.97 -11.23 -3.28
C SER A 71 12.25 -10.14 -4.08
N ILE A 72 11.14 -10.48 -4.73
CA ILE A 72 10.44 -9.55 -5.61
C ILE A 72 9.66 -8.55 -4.76
N GLN A 73 10.01 -7.28 -4.92
CA GLN A 73 9.38 -6.17 -4.22
C GLN A 73 9.25 -4.95 -5.13
N GLN A 74 8.20 -4.17 -4.90
CA GLN A 74 8.00 -2.88 -5.53
C GLN A 74 7.67 -1.84 -4.45
N ALA A 75 8.41 -0.74 -4.48
CA ALA A 75 8.21 0.37 -3.57
C ALA A 75 7.71 1.59 -4.36
N LEU A 76 6.59 2.14 -3.91
CA LEU A 76 5.92 3.30 -4.50
C LEU A 76 5.89 4.41 -3.45
N TYR A 77 6.57 5.53 -3.73
CA TYR A 77 6.71 6.64 -2.79
C TYR A 77 5.91 7.87 -3.24
N VAL A 78 5.46 8.64 -2.26
CA VAL A 78 4.89 9.97 -2.47
C VAL A 78 6.04 10.98 -2.40
N LEU A 79 6.38 11.59 -3.54
CA LEU A 79 7.47 12.57 -3.62
C LEU A 79 6.98 14.01 -3.46
N GLN A 80 5.69 14.25 -3.73
CA GLN A 80 5.06 15.55 -3.61
C GLN A 80 3.55 15.39 -3.39
N ARG A 81 2.92 16.41 -2.80
CA ARG A 81 1.46 16.48 -2.71
C ARG A 81 0.85 16.62 -4.09
N GLY A 82 -0.34 16.07 -4.27
CA GLY A 82 -0.91 16.02 -5.59
C GLY A 82 -2.42 15.82 -5.65
N LYS A 83 -2.95 16.06 -6.84
CA LYS A 83 -4.36 15.86 -7.19
C LYS A 83 -4.56 14.48 -7.83
N ALA A 84 -5.76 14.22 -8.33
CA ALA A 84 -6.08 13.01 -9.08
C ALA A 84 -4.98 12.67 -10.12
N GLY A 85 -4.60 11.40 -10.18
CA GLY A 85 -3.49 10.91 -11.02
C GLY A 85 -2.13 10.86 -10.32
N THR A 86 -2.00 11.39 -9.10
CA THR A 86 -0.75 11.29 -8.33
C THR A 86 -0.79 10.16 -7.28
N MET A 87 0.39 9.71 -6.85
CA MET A 87 0.52 8.71 -5.78
C MET A 87 -0.05 9.22 -4.44
N ASP A 88 0.16 10.51 -4.13
CA ASP A 88 -0.40 11.14 -2.93
C ASP A 88 -1.92 11.00 -2.89
N TYR A 89 -2.59 11.38 -3.98
CA TYR A 89 -4.03 11.24 -4.10
C TYR A 89 -4.43 9.78 -4.01
N LYS A 90 -3.79 8.90 -4.80
CA LYS A 90 -4.09 7.47 -4.82
C LYS A 90 -4.09 6.85 -3.42
N LEU A 91 -3.05 7.11 -2.62
CA LEU A 91 -2.92 6.54 -1.29
C LEU A 91 -3.81 7.21 -0.25
N ASN A 92 -3.98 8.53 -0.32
CA ASN A 92 -4.64 9.30 0.75
C ASN A 92 -6.14 9.53 0.54
N THR A 93 -6.70 9.27 -0.66
CA THR A 93 -8.14 9.48 -0.93
C THR A 93 -8.94 8.22 -1.23
N ASN A 94 -8.29 7.05 -1.37
CA ASN A 94 -8.96 5.77 -1.66
C ASN A 94 -8.87 4.83 -0.46
N THR A 95 -9.90 4.02 -0.24
CA THR A 95 -9.96 3.07 0.89
C THR A 95 -9.67 1.64 0.49
N ILE A 96 -9.92 1.25 -0.75
CA ILE A 96 -9.71 -0.10 -1.29
C ILE A 96 -8.52 -0.09 -2.23
N PHE A 97 -7.63 -1.07 -2.07
CA PHE A 97 -6.45 -1.29 -2.90
C PHE A 97 -6.48 -2.71 -3.43
N GLU A 98 -6.58 -2.86 -4.75
CA GLU A 98 -6.46 -4.17 -5.39
C GLU A 98 -5.05 -4.32 -5.95
N ILE A 99 -4.40 -5.43 -5.63
CA ILE A 99 -3.02 -5.69 -6.04
C ILE A 99 -2.98 -7.01 -6.78
N SER A 100 -2.40 -6.99 -7.97
CA SER A 100 -2.08 -8.18 -8.76
C SER A 100 -0.59 -8.24 -9.04
N TYR A 101 -0.08 -9.46 -9.19
CA TYR A 101 1.29 -9.73 -9.57
C TYR A 101 1.30 -10.42 -10.93
N SER A 102 2.13 -9.92 -11.84
CA SER A 102 2.35 -10.50 -13.17
C SER A 102 3.66 -11.27 -13.17
N GLU A 103 3.59 -12.60 -13.21
CA GLU A 103 4.78 -13.47 -13.32
C GLU A 103 5.58 -13.18 -14.59
N ASN A 104 4.90 -12.87 -15.70
CA ASN A 104 5.53 -12.62 -16.99
C ASN A 104 6.37 -11.33 -17.01
N GLU A 105 5.90 -10.31 -16.29
CA GLU A 105 6.57 -9.00 -16.23
C GLU A 105 7.42 -8.82 -14.98
N ASN A 106 7.31 -9.75 -14.03
CA ASN A 106 7.89 -9.65 -12.70
C ASN A 106 7.57 -8.31 -12.02
N SER A 107 6.30 -7.90 -12.10
CA SER A 107 5.81 -6.58 -11.72
C SER A 107 4.51 -6.66 -10.93
N PHE A 108 4.22 -5.65 -10.11
CA PHE A 108 2.92 -5.50 -9.48
C PHE A 108 2.11 -4.41 -10.16
N ALA A 109 0.82 -4.70 -10.36
CA ALA A 109 -0.17 -3.69 -10.66
C ALA A 109 -0.99 -3.41 -9.39
N MET A 110 -1.29 -2.13 -9.17
CA MET A 110 -2.12 -1.70 -8.04
C MET A 110 -3.21 -0.79 -8.57
N GLU A 111 -4.45 -1.08 -8.22
CA GLU A 111 -5.61 -0.22 -8.47
C GLU A 111 -6.16 0.27 -7.13
N ALA A 112 -6.79 1.45 -7.13
CA ALA A 112 -7.33 2.03 -5.91
C ALA A 112 -8.65 2.73 -6.17
N HIS A 113 -9.61 2.49 -5.28
CA HIS A 113 -10.96 3.07 -5.33
C HIS A 113 -11.56 3.13 -3.91
N ASN A 114 -12.79 3.61 -3.77
CA ASN A 114 -13.48 3.70 -2.47
C ASN A 114 -14.41 2.53 -2.23
#